data_AF-D0NPK2-F1
#
_entry.id   AF-D0NPK2-F1
#
_cell.length_a   1.000
_cell.length_b   1.000
_cell.length_c   1.000
_cell.angle_alpha   90.00
_cell.angle_beta   90.00
_cell.angle_gamma   90.00
#
_symmetry.space_group_name_H-M   'P 1'
#
loop_
_entity.id
_entity.type
_entity.pdbx_description
1 polymer ?
#
loop_
_entity_poly.entity_id
_entity_poly.type
_entity_poly.pdbx_seq_one_letter_code
_entity_poly.pdbx_strand_id
1 'polypeptide(L)'
;MNAATIAEPFSLAVRQYIEQDMGGVGPKLYAEWTGKACARDGIRYELREVPKDELLEALEKANKDSDVHGILVYYPCFGAFPSFFGGTMDDFLRNSISIKKDVEGLCQFYRGNLYRNIRYVDDEKTQKCVLPCTPLAIVKILEHLGVYDKTKPTGDHLSGVNITVANRSDIVTANVSYSFTCRGRVRCLDTIEFDLHSNWLL
;
A
#
# COMPACT_ATOMS: atom_id res chain seq x y z
N MET A 1 22.68 -7.16 -19.31
CA MET A 1 21.86 -8.22 -18.69
C MET A 1 20.51 -7.62 -18.34
N ASN A 2 19.39 -8.25 -18.74
CA ASN A 2 18.04 -7.74 -18.46
C ASN A 2 17.62 -8.17 -17.04
N ALA A 3 17.00 -7.26 -16.28
CA ALA A 3 16.45 -7.55 -14.96
C ALA A 3 15.49 -8.74 -14.95
N ALA A 4 14.74 -8.96 -16.04
CA ALA A 4 13.88 -10.12 -16.21
C ALA A 4 14.66 -11.45 -16.16
N THR A 5 15.83 -11.50 -16.79
CA THR A 5 16.70 -12.69 -16.81
C THR A 5 17.35 -12.94 -15.44
N ILE A 6 17.64 -11.87 -14.70
CA ILE A 6 18.21 -11.97 -13.34
C ILE A 6 17.16 -12.42 -12.33
N ALA A 7 15.91 -11.95 -12.49
CA ALA A 7 14.80 -12.25 -11.59
C ALA A 7 14.05 -13.54 -11.93
N GLU A 8 14.32 -14.16 -13.08
CA GLU A 8 13.66 -15.39 -13.53
C GLU A 8 13.76 -16.55 -12.52
N PRO A 9 14.95 -16.87 -11.95
CA PRO A 9 15.08 -17.96 -10.98
C PRO A 9 14.25 -17.71 -9.72
N PHE A 10 14.23 -16.47 -9.24
CA PHE A 10 13.43 -16.07 -8.08
C PHE A 10 11.94 -16.11 -8.39
N SER A 11 11.53 -15.63 -9.58
CA SER A 11 10.13 -15.63 -10.01
C SER A 11 9.59 -17.05 -10.16
N LEU A 12 10.41 -17.98 -10.66
CA LEU A 12 10.09 -19.42 -10.74
C LEU A 12 9.97 -20.03 -9.35
N ALA A 13 10.91 -19.76 -8.44
CA ALA A 13 10.84 -20.25 -7.07
C ALA A 13 9.59 -19.75 -6.33
N VAL A 14 9.22 -18.48 -6.51
CA VAL A 14 8.00 -17.90 -5.94
C VAL A 14 6.74 -18.56 -6.54
N ARG A 15 6.69 -18.77 -7.85
CA ARG A 15 5.56 -19.46 -8.50
C ARG A 15 5.42 -20.90 -8.01
N GLN A 16 6.54 -21.63 -7.93
CA GLN A 16 6.56 -23.00 -7.42
C GLN A 16 6.12 -23.06 -5.96
N TYR A 17 6.56 -22.13 -5.11
CA TYR A 17 6.09 -22.01 -3.73
C TYR A 17 4.58 -21.72 -3.64
N ILE A 18 4.07 -20.83 -4.50
CA ILE A 18 2.63 -20.52 -4.57
C ILE A 18 1.81 -21.75 -5.01
N GLU A 19 2.33 -22.53 -5.96
CA GLU A 19 1.69 -23.74 -6.48
C GLU A 19 1.75 -24.91 -5.48
N GLN A 20 2.91 -25.16 -4.88
CA GLN A 20 3.16 -26.33 -4.02
C GLN A 20 2.68 -26.14 -2.59
N ASP A 21 2.94 -24.98 -1.99
CA ASP A 21 2.69 -24.75 -0.56
C ASP A 21 1.46 -23.86 -0.32
N MET A 22 1.09 -23.00 -1.26
CA MET A 22 -0.09 -22.12 -1.13
C MET A 22 -1.31 -22.55 -1.94
N GLY A 23 -1.23 -23.66 -2.71
CA GLY A 23 -2.35 -24.25 -3.45
C GLY A 23 -3.08 -23.29 -4.41
N GLY A 24 -2.43 -22.21 -4.86
CA GLY A 24 -3.06 -21.17 -5.70
C GLY A 24 -4.05 -20.25 -4.96
N VAL A 25 -4.11 -20.28 -3.62
CA VAL A 25 -5.11 -19.55 -2.82
C VAL A 25 -4.54 -18.27 -2.19
N GLY A 26 -3.87 -17.42 -2.98
CA GLY A 26 -3.13 -16.25 -2.48
C GLY A 26 -3.93 -15.30 -1.58
N PRO A 27 -5.07 -14.73 -2.03
CA PRO A 27 -5.84 -13.77 -1.24
C PRO A 27 -6.49 -14.37 0.01
N LYS A 28 -6.91 -15.64 -0.06
CA LYS A 28 -7.63 -16.30 1.04
C LYS A 28 -6.70 -16.60 2.21
N LEU A 29 -5.49 -17.08 1.94
CA LEU A 29 -4.50 -17.33 2.97
C LEU A 29 -4.09 -16.04 3.68
N TYR A 30 -3.87 -14.97 2.92
CA TYR A 30 -3.59 -13.65 3.48
C TYR A 30 -4.76 -13.15 4.34
N ALA A 31 -6.01 -13.36 3.89
CA ALA A 31 -7.19 -13.01 4.66
C ALA A 31 -7.33 -13.79 5.98
N GLU A 32 -6.97 -15.07 5.98
CA GLU A 32 -6.92 -15.89 7.19
C GLU A 32 -5.85 -15.39 8.18
N TRP A 33 -4.66 -15.02 7.70
CA TRP A 33 -3.61 -14.47 8.54
C TRP A 33 -3.99 -13.13 9.15
N THR A 34 -4.63 -12.24 8.37
CA THR A 34 -5.21 -11.00 8.90
C THR A 34 -6.19 -11.30 10.02
N GLY A 35 -7.10 -12.27 9.81
CA GLY A 35 -8.06 -12.67 10.84
C GLY A 35 -7.39 -13.18 12.13
N LYS A 36 -6.33 -13.99 12.02
CA LYS A 36 -5.56 -14.45 13.18
C LYS A 36 -4.88 -13.29 13.92
N ALA A 37 -4.31 -12.33 13.19
CA ALA A 37 -3.68 -11.14 13.78
C ALA A 37 -4.72 -10.27 14.52
N CYS A 38 -5.86 -9.99 13.88
CA CYS A 38 -6.96 -9.25 14.52
C CYS A 38 -7.47 -9.95 15.79
N ALA A 39 -7.69 -11.27 15.72
CA ALA A 39 -8.16 -12.03 16.88
C ALA A 39 -7.17 -11.99 18.05
N ARG A 40 -5.87 -12.11 17.77
CA ARG A 40 -4.80 -11.98 18.79
C ARG A 40 -4.84 -10.62 19.47
N ASP A 41 -5.14 -9.57 18.71
CA ASP A 41 -5.13 -8.19 19.18
C ASP A 41 -6.52 -7.75 19.72
N GLY A 42 -7.48 -8.68 19.86
CA GLY A 42 -8.81 -8.43 20.41
C GLY A 42 -9.77 -7.71 19.46
N ILE A 43 -9.45 -7.65 18.17
CA ILE A 43 -10.24 -6.99 17.13
C ILE A 43 -11.22 -7.99 16.52
N ARG A 44 -12.51 -7.62 16.49
CA ARG A 44 -13.55 -8.39 15.78
C ARG A 44 -13.29 -8.32 14.27
N TYR A 45 -12.89 -9.45 13.70
CA TYR A 45 -12.65 -9.61 12.26
C TYR A 45 -13.76 -10.47 11.63
N GLU A 46 -14.26 -10.03 10.48
CA GLU A 46 -15.27 -10.72 9.69
C GLU A 46 -14.77 -10.81 8.24
N LEU A 47 -14.62 -12.04 7.73
CA LEU A 47 -14.31 -12.27 6.32
C LEU A 47 -15.61 -12.43 5.53
N ARG A 48 -15.90 -11.48 4.64
CA ARG A 48 -17.04 -11.54 3.72
C ARG A 48 -16.57 -12.00 2.34
N GLU A 49 -16.92 -13.23 1.96
CA GLU A 49 -16.76 -13.70 0.59
C GLU A 49 -17.96 -13.21 -0.24
N VAL A 50 -17.72 -12.32 -1.22
CA VAL A 50 -18.77 -11.67 -2.00
C VAL A 50 -18.51 -11.90 -3.49
N PRO A 51 -19.54 -12.25 -4.29
CA PRO A 51 -19.43 -12.28 -5.76
C PRO A 51 -18.95 -10.94 -6.32
N LYS A 52 -18.21 -10.97 -7.44
CA LYS A 52 -17.58 -9.76 -8.00
C LYS A 52 -18.62 -8.69 -8.34
N ASP A 53 -19.71 -9.08 -8.96
CA ASP A 53 -20.84 -8.22 -9.36
C ASP A 53 -21.57 -7.57 -8.17
N GLU A 54 -21.50 -8.17 -6.98
CA GLU A 54 -22.12 -7.64 -5.75
C GLU A 54 -21.14 -6.85 -4.86
N LEU A 55 -19.83 -6.85 -5.19
CA LEU A 55 -18.79 -6.30 -4.31
C LEU A 55 -18.99 -4.81 -4.01
N LEU A 56 -19.41 -4.03 -5.01
CA LEU A 56 -19.66 -2.59 -4.83
C LEU A 56 -20.84 -2.33 -3.88
N GLU A 57 -21.92 -3.10 -4.00
CA GLU A 57 -23.09 -2.99 -3.13
C GLU A 57 -22.73 -3.41 -1.69
N ALA A 58 -21.99 -4.51 -1.53
CA ALA A 58 -21.51 -4.96 -0.23
C ALA A 58 -20.60 -3.90 0.45
N LEU A 59 -19.72 -3.25 -0.33
CA LEU A 59 -18.89 -2.15 0.14
C LEU A 59 -19.73 -0.95 0.59
N GLU A 60 -20.75 -0.57 -0.18
CA GLU A 60 -21.64 0.53 0.19
C GLU A 60 -22.41 0.24 1.49
N LYS A 61 -22.90 -1.00 1.66
CA LYS A 61 -23.52 -1.44 2.91
C LYS A 61 -22.55 -1.36 4.08
N ALA A 62 -21.32 -1.87 3.94
CA ALA A 62 -20.30 -1.81 4.98
C ALA A 62 -19.88 -0.37 5.34
N ASN A 63 -19.84 0.54 4.36
CA ASN A 63 -19.57 1.96 4.59
C ASN A 63 -20.66 2.61 5.47
N LYS A 64 -21.92 2.24 5.29
CA LYS A 64 -23.07 2.80 6.04
C LYS A 64 -23.30 2.13 7.40
N ASP A 65 -22.81 0.91 7.59
CA ASP A 65 -22.97 0.15 8.83
C ASP A 65 -22.17 0.77 9.99
N SER A 66 -22.82 1.14 11.09
CA SER A 66 -22.16 1.73 12.27
C SER A 66 -21.31 0.73 13.05
N ASP A 67 -21.55 -0.58 12.93
CA ASP A 67 -20.78 -1.62 13.63
C ASP A 67 -19.47 -1.98 12.92
N VAL A 68 -19.29 -1.49 11.68
CA VAL A 68 -18.07 -1.66 10.87
C VAL A 68 -17.18 -0.43 11.03
N HIS A 69 -16.03 -0.62 11.67
CA HIS A 69 -15.06 0.45 11.95
C HIS A 69 -13.93 0.54 10.92
N GLY A 70 -13.68 -0.55 10.18
CA GLY A 70 -12.60 -0.64 9.21
C GLY A 70 -12.96 -1.62 8.11
N ILE A 71 -12.54 -1.33 6.89
CA ILE A 71 -12.83 -2.10 5.68
C ILE A 71 -11.51 -2.40 4.99
N LEU A 72 -11.32 -3.68 4.66
CA LEU A 72 -10.17 -4.21 3.95
C LEU A 72 -10.67 -4.96 2.72
N VAL A 73 -10.06 -4.69 1.55
CA VAL A 73 -10.41 -5.36 0.29
C VAL A 73 -9.17 -6.06 -0.25
N TYR A 74 -9.30 -7.37 -0.52
CA TYR A 74 -8.20 -8.18 -1.01
C TYR A 74 -8.08 -8.11 -2.54
N TYR A 75 -7.17 -7.25 -3.02
CA TYR A 75 -6.87 -7.05 -4.44
C TYR A 75 -5.94 -8.12 -5.02
N PRO A 76 -5.93 -8.32 -6.36
CA PRO A 76 -6.82 -7.71 -7.36
C PRO A 76 -8.21 -8.39 -7.39
N CYS A 77 -9.27 -7.61 -7.53
CA CYS A 77 -10.64 -8.13 -7.63
C CYS A 77 -11.05 -8.31 -9.12
N PHE A 78 -10.81 -7.28 -9.92
CA PHE A 78 -11.17 -7.23 -11.34
C PHE A 78 -9.96 -7.27 -12.29
N GLY A 79 -8.74 -7.25 -11.74
CA GLY A 79 -7.51 -7.26 -12.53
C GLY A 79 -7.23 -5.91 -13.21
N ALA A 80 -6.32 -5.92 -14.19
CA ALA A 80 -5.86 -4.70 -14.87
C ALA A 80 -6.81 -4.20 -15.98
N PHE A 81 -8.04 -4.69 -16.04
CA PHE A 81 -8.99 -4.28 -17.05
C PHE A 81 -9.50 -2.86 -16.77
N PRO A 82 -9.57 -1.99 -17.80
CA PRO A 82 -10.16 -0.67 -17.67
C PRO A 82 -11.62 -0.77 -17.21
N SER A 83 -12.04 0.17 -16.36
CA SER A 83 -13.43 0.31 -15.93
C SER A 83 -14.11 1.49 -16.61
N PHE A 84 -15.44 1.51 -16.51
CA PHE A 84 -16.26 2.64 -16.97
C PHE A 84 -15.97 3.95 -16.21
N PHE A 85 -15.38 3.87 -15.01
CA PHE A 85 -15.13 5.01 -14.13
C PHE A 85 -13.79 5.71 -14.39
N GLY A 86 -13.05 5.29 -15.42
CA GLY A 86 -11.65 5.69 -15.63
C GLY A 86 -10.70 4.90 -14.73
N GLY A 87 -9.54 4.53 -15.25
CA GLY A 87 -8.63 3.60 -14.55
C GLY A 87 -9.23 2.18 -14.43
N THR A 88 -8.79 1.42 -13.42
CA THR A 88 -9.30 0.05 -13.18
C THR A 88 -10.50 0.05 -12.23
N MET A 89 -11.29 -1.04 -12.24
CA MET A 89 -12.39 -1.18 -11.26
C MET A 89 -11.85 -1.27 -9.83
N ASP A 90 -10.65 -1.83 -9.66
CA ASP A 90 -9.96 -1.89 -8.37
C ASP A 90 -9.57 -0.48 -7.87
N ASP A 91 -9.21 0.46 -8.76
CA ASP A 91 -9.00 1.88 -8.40
C ASP A 91 -10.29 2.51 -7.90
N PHE A 92 -11.39 2.28 -8.62
CA PHE A 92 -12.70 2.80 -8.25
C PHE A 92 -13.14 2.26 -6.88
N LEU A 93 -12.98 0.97 -6.63
CA LEU A 93 -13.30 0.35 -5.34
C LEU A 93 -12.47 0.94 -4.20
N ARG A 94 -11.15 1.10 -4.37
CA ARG A 94 -10.28 1.75 -3.37
C ARG A 94 -10.77 3.14 -3.00
N ASN A 95 -11.19 3.91 -4.01
CA ASN A 95 -11.67 5.27 -3.81
C ASN A 95 -13.10 5.33 -3.24
N SER A 96 -13.84 4.21 -3.27
CA SER A 96 -15.21 4.10 -2.76
C SER A 96 -15.26 3.71 -1.27
N ILE A 97 -14.13 3.28 -0.68
CA ILE A 97 -14.05 3.03 0.76
C ILE A 97 -14.12 4.38 1.49
N SER A 98 -14.97 4.47 2.52
CA SER A 98 -15.05 5.67 3.36
C SER A 98 -13.68 5.95 3.99
N ILE A 99 -13.23 7.21 3.91
CA ILE A 99 -11.94 7.65 4.47
C ILE A 99 -11.81 7.24 5.95
N LYS A 100 -12.89 7.31 6.72
CA LYS A 100 -12.91 6.94 8.15
C LYS A 100 -12.77 5.44 8.42
N LYS A 101 -12.93 4.60 7.38
CA LYS A 101 -12.90 3.15 7.46
C LYS A 101 -11.81 2.53 6.58
N ASP A 102 -11.05 3.33 5.83
CA ASP A 102 -9.93 2.87 5.01
C ASP A 102 -8.71 2.57 5.89
N VAL A 103 -8.62 1.32 6.35
CA VAL A 103 -7.55 0.87 7.26
C VAL A 103 -6.20 0.71 6.55
N GLU A 104 -6.20 0.58 5.23
CA GLU A 104 -4.97 0.42 4.46
C GLU A 104 -4.42 1.74 3.92
N GLY A 105 -5.21 2.81 3.93
CA GLY A 105 -4.81 4.12 3.43
C GLY A 105 -4.65 4.17 1.91
N LEU A 106 -5.41 3.35 1.17
CA LEU A 106 -5.24 3.18 -0.27
C LEU A 106 -6.09 4.12 -1.12
N CYS A 107 -7.09 4.79 -0.54
CA CYS A 107 -7.91 5.75 -1.27
C CYS A 107 -7.04 6.94 -1.76
N GLN A 108 -7.50 7.58 -2.84
CA GLN A 108 -6.80 8.71 -3.45
C GLN A 108 -6.52 9.85 -2.45
N PHE A 109 -7.39 10.04 -1.45
CA PHE A 109 -7.18 11.05 -0.41
C PHE A 109 -5.88 10.82 0.37
N TYR A 110 -5.70 9.62 0.93
CA TYR A 110 -4.51 9.29 1.72
C TYR A 110 -3.23 9.20 0.87
N ARG A 111 -3.32 8.61 -0.33
CA ARG A 111 -2.19 8.61 -1.27
C ARG A 111 -1.78 10.04 -1.68
N GLY A 112 -2.75 10.88 -2.01
CA GLY A 112 -2.52 12.28 -2.36
C GLY A 112 -1.92 13.10 -1.22
N ASN A 113 -2.31 12.82 0.03
CA ASN A 113 -1.73 13.45 1.21
C ASN A 113 -0.31 12.98 1.47
N LEU A 114 -0.03 11.69 1.26
CA LEU A 114 1.34 11.17 1.30
C LEU A 114 2.22 11.95 0.32
N TYR A 115 1.83 12.08 -0.97
CA TYR A 115 2.57 12.81 -2.00
C TYR A 115 2.73 14.32 -1.77
N ARG A 116 1.94 14.90 -0.88
CA ARG A 116 2.04 16.32 -0.52
C ARG A 116 2.65 16.52 0.86
N ASN A 117 3.14 15.44 1.49
CA ASN A 117 3.67 15.45 2.83
C ASN A 117 2.69 16.03 3.89
N ILE A 118 1.38 15.87 3.66
CA ILE A 118 0.33 16.32 4.58
C ILE A 118 0.19 15.30 5.70
N ARG A 119 0.32 15.76 6.95
CA ARG A 119 0.41 14.89 8.14
C ARG A 119 -0.88 14.75 8.94
N TYR A 120 -1.83 15.64 8.73
CA TYR A 120 -3.10 15.69 9.44
C TYR A 120 -4.25 15.82 8.45
N VAL A 121 -5.39 15.23 8.77
CA VAL A 121 -6.60 15.33 7.94
C VAL A 121 -7.41 16.59 8.24
N ASP A 122 -7.12 17.23 9.37
CA ASP A 122 -7.78 18.42 9.90
C ASP A 122 -6.77 19.54 10.18
N ASP A 123 -7.23 20.79 10.09
CA ASP A 123 -6.39 21.97 10.33
C ASP A 123 -5.95 22.10 11.79
N GLU A 124 -6.78 21.58 12.71
CA GLU A 124 -6.56 21.55 14.16
C GLU A 124 -5.49 20.52 14.57
N LYS A 125 -5.03 19.68 13.63
CA LYS A 125 -4.00 18.65 13.81
C LYS A 125 -4.35 17.62 14.89
N THR A 126 -5.64 17.33 15.06
CA THR A 126 -6.13 16.34 16.02
C THR A 126 -6.12 14.93 15.43
N GLN A 127 -6.21 14.80 14.10
CA GLN A 127 -6.33 13.53 13.41
C GLN A 127 -5.19 13.34 12.41
N LYS A 128 -4.34 12.35 12.68
CA LYS A 128 -3.22 12.02 11.79
C LYS A 128 -3.73 11.42 10.48
N CYS A 129 -3.06 11.79 9.40
CA CYS A 129 -3.29 11.17 8.09
C CYS A 129 -2.83 9.70 8.12
N VAL A 130 -3.71 8.79 7.72
CA VAL A 130 -3.36 7.38 7.52
C VAL A 130 -2.37 7.30 6.36
N LEU A 131 -1.32 6.50 6.55
CA LEU A 131 -0.35 6.21 5.50
C LEU A 131 -0.63 4.83 4.93
N PRO A 132 -0.39 4.61 3.62
CA PRO A 132 -0.51 3.29 3.04
C PRO A 132 0.27 2.25 3.86
N CYS A 133 -0.38 1.15 4.24
CA CYS A 133 0.17 0.22 5.22
C CYS A 133 1.46 -0.47 4.73
N THR A 134 1.54 -0.82 3.45
CA THR A 134 2.71 -1.48 2.84
C THR A 134 4.00 -0.66 2.92
N PRO A 135 4.08 0.59 2.41
CA PRO A 135 5.28 1.40 2.57
C PRO A 135 5.57 1.75 4.03
N LEU A 136 4.53 1.90 4.87
CA LEU A 136 4.73 2.11 6.30
C LEU A 136 5.37 0.90 6.98
N ALA A 137 4.96 -0.32 6.61
CA ALA A 137 5.54 -1.56 7.11
C ALA A 137 7.03 -1.67 6.74
N ILE A 138 7.40 -1.35 5.49
CA ILE A 138 8.81 -1.35 5.06
C ILE A 138 9.62 -0.34 5.88
N VAL A 139 9.10 0.88 6.08
CA VAL A 139 9.73 1.89 6.93
C VAL A 139 9.94 1.36 8.36
N LYS A 140 8.94 0.66 8.92
CA LYS A 140 9.01 0.07 10.26
C LYS A 140 10.02 -1.06 10.36
N ILE A 141 10.14 -1.88 9.32
CA ILE A 141 11.15 -2.94 9.21
C ILE A 141 12.56 -2.31 9.20
N LEU A 142 12.80 -1.29 8.37
CA LEU A 142 14.09 -0.61 8.31
C LEU A 142 14.45 0.09 9.63
N GLU A 143 13.46 0.67 10.30
CA GLU A 143 13.63 1.23 11.65
C GLU A 143 14.04 0.16 12.66
N HIS A 144 13.39 -1.02 12.61
CA HIS A 144 13.71 -2.14 13.49
C HIS A 144 15.11 -2.73 13.24
N LEU A 145 15.53 -2.78 11.97
CA LEU A 145 16.87 -3.24 11.58
C LEU A 145 17.99 -2.24 11.91
N GLY A 146 17.67 -1.06 12.43
CA GLY A 146 18.67 -0.05 12.79
C GLY A 146 19.27 0.70 11.61
N VAL A 147 18.66 0.63 10.42
CA VAL A 147 19.10 1.38 9.23
C VAL A 147 18.82 2.87 9.39
N TYR A 148 17.80 3.22 10.18
CA TYR A 148 17.45 4.60 10.50
C TYR A 148 18.44 5.21 11.48
N ASP A 149 19.17 6.23 11.06
CA ASP A 149 20.02 7.03 11.92
C ASP A 149 19.17 7.99 12.76
N LYS A 150 18.85 7.56 13.98
CA LYS A 150 18.04 8.32 14.95
C LYS A 150 18.78 9.51 15.57
N THR A 151 20.06 9.72 15.25
CA THR A 151 20.79 10.93 15.67
C THR A 151 20.44 12.14 14.81
N LYS A 152 19.89 11.90 13.60
CA LYS A 152 19.47 12.95 12.67
C LYS A 152 18.04 13.45 13.00
N PRO A 153 17.66 14.65 12.53
CA PRO A 153 16.29 15.14 12.66
C PRO A 153 15.27 14.22 11.98
N THR A 154 14.03 14.28 12.45
CA THR A 154 12.91 13.56 11.82
C THR A 154 12.75 14.02 10.38
N GLY A 155 12.85 13.08 9.45
CA GLY A 155 12.88 13.38 8.01
C GLY A 155 14.25 13.18 7.38
N ASP A 156 15.34 13.02 8.16
CA ASP A 156 16.68 12.84 7.60
C ASP A 156 17.35 11.53 8.01
N HIS A 157 16.62 10.63 8.69
CA HIS A 157 17.16 9.38 9.24
C HIS A 157 17.77 8.44 8.18
N LEU A 158 17.41 8.58 6.89
CA LEU A 158 17.98 7.78 5.80
C LEU A 158 18.91 8.61 4.89
N SER A 159 19.31 9.81 5.33
CA SER A 159 20.25 10.65 4.60
C SER A 159 21.58 9.94 4.39
N GLY A 160 22.02 9.84 3.13
CA GLY A 160 23.22 9.10 2.72
C GLY A 160 23.01 7.61 2.40
N VAL A 161 21.81 7.08 2.65
CA VAL A 161 21.45 5.69 2.29
C VAL A 161 20.91 5.66 0.86
N ASN A 162 21.43 4.76 0.03
CA ASN A 162 20.89 4.52 -1.31
C ASN A 162 19.86 3.38 -1.24
N ILE A 163 18.60 3.70 -1.53
CA ILE A 163 17.50 2.71 -1.56
C ILE A 163 17.08 2.49 -2.99
N THR A 164 17.03 1.22 -3.40
CA THR A 164 16.54 0.80 -4.70
C THR A 164 15.21 0.09 -4.55
N VAL A 165 14.16 0.61 -5.18
CA VAL A 165 12.85 -0.03 -5.25
C VAL A 165 12.69 -0.63 -6.65
N ALA A 166 12.47 -1.94 -6.72
CA ALA A 166 12.24 -2.68 -7.97
C ALA A 166 10.82 -3.25 -7.96
N ASN A 167 9.88 -2.54 -8.59
CA ASN A 167 8.47 -2.95 -8.70
C ASN A 167 7.77 -2.12 -9.79
N ARG A 168 6.78 -2.71 -10.49
CA ARG A 168 6.00 -2.08 -11.57
C ARG A 168 4.59 -1.61 -11.15
N SER A 169 4.26 -1.67 -9.86
CA SER A 169 2.92 -1.31 -9.37
C SER A 169 2.86 0.16 -8.95
N ASP A 170 1.96 0.94 -9.53
CA ASP A 170 1.71 2.33 -9.10
C ASP A 170 1.25 2.44 -7.63
N ILE A 171 0.67 1.37 -7.09
CA ILE A 171 0.16 1.35 -5.71
C ILE A 171 1.31 1.17 -4.71
N VAL A 172 2.27 0.30 -5.02
CA VAL A 172 3.36 -0.01 -4.09
C VAL A 172 4.58 0.82 -4.41
N THR A 173 5.03 0.87 -5.67
CA THR A 173 6.25 1.57 -6.08
C THR A 173 6.15 3.06 -5.77
N ALA A 174 5.09 3.74 -6.22
CA ALA A 174 5.01 5.19 -6.06
C ALA A 174 4.85 5.60 -4.58
N ASN A 175 4.06 4.85 -3.80
CA ASN A 175 3.90 5.12 -2.37
C ASN A 175 5.18 4.80 -1.54
N VAL A 176 5.87 3.70 -1.86
CA VAL A 176 7.14 3.33 -1.21
C VAL A 176 8.22 4.35 -1.53
N SER A 177 8.40 4.66 -2.81
CA SER A 177 9.40 5.61 -3.25
C SER A 177 9.17 6.99 -2.65
N TYR A 178 7.92 7.46 -2.59
CA TYR A 178 7.62 8.75 -1.96
C TYR A 178 7.84 8.76 -0.44
N SER A 179 7.51 7.66 0.25
CA SER A 179 7.80 7.52 1.68
C SER A 179 9.30 7.66 2.00
N PHE A 180 10.15 7.29 1.04
CA PHE A 180 11.60 7.37 1.16
C PHE A 180 12.22 8.64 0.57
N THR A 181 11.66 9.27 -0.47
CA THR A 181 12.22 10.51 -1.05
C THR A 181 12.11 11.68 -0.09
N CYS A 182 11.08 11.72 0.76
CA CYS A 182 11.03 12.67 1.88
C CYS A 182 12.03 12.36 3.00
N ARG A 183 12.86 11.30 2.88
CA ARG A 183 13.72 10.78 3.96
C ARG A 183 15.17 10.43 3.60
N GLY A 184 15.51 10.39 2.30
CA GLY A 184 16.81 10.01 1.75
C GLY A 184 16.83 10.02 0.21
N ARG A 185 17.91 9.55 -0.43
CA ARG A 185 18.02 9.46 -1.89
C ARG A 185 17.50 8.10 -2.37
N VAL A 186 16.42 8.12 -3.16
CA VAL A 186 15.75 6.91 -3.66
C VAL A 186 15.96 6.79 -5.15
N ARG A 187 16.36 5.61 -5.62
CA ARG A 187 16.33 5.27 -7.04
C ARG A 187 15.27 4.20 -7.29
N CYS A 188 14.32 4.53 -8.15
CA CYS A 188 13.37 3.55 -8.67
C CYS A 188 13.97 2.94 -9.94
N LEU A 189 14.27 1.65 -9.93
CA LEU A 189 14.61 0.94 -11.15
C LEU A 189 13.31 0.47 -11.77
N ASP A 190 12.68 1.40 -12.50
CA ASP A 190 11.70 1.25 -13.58
C ASP A 190 10.93 2.58 -13.70
N THR A 191 11.52 3.53 -14.45
CA THR A 191 10.95 4.86 -14.81
C THR A 191 10.42 5.69 -13.64
N ILE A 192 11.29 6.48 -13.02
CA ILE A 192 11.11 7.85 -12.50
C ILE A 192 12.29 8.10 -11.55
N GLU A 193 13.27 8.87 -12.01
CA GLU A 193 14.22 9.54 -11.12
C GLU A 193 13.49 10.72 -10.48
N PHE A 194 13.24 10.66 -9.17
CA PHE A 194 12.86 11.84 -8.40
C PHE A 194 14.14 12.57 -7.98
N ASP A 195 14.60 13.48 -8.84
CA ASP A 195 15.59 14.50 -8.47
C ASP A 195 14.86 15.76 -8.01
N LEU A 196 14.85 16.01 -6.69
CA LEU A 196 14.21 17.18 -6.08
C LEU A 196 15.00 18.49 -6.27
N HIS A 197 16.04 18.51 -7.10
CA HIS A 197 16.78 19.73 -7.43
C HIS A 197 16.35 20.41 -8.75
N SER A 198 15.25 19.97 -9.37
CA SER A 198 14.70 20.67 -10.53
C SER A 198 13.60 21.63 -10.10
N ASN A 199 13.88 22.94 -10.12
CA ASN A 199 12.86 23.99 -10.08
C ASN A 199 11.89 23.78 -11.24
N TRP A 200 10.64 23.42 -10.93
CA TRP A 200 9.53 23.51 -11.87
C TRP A 200 8.64 24.68 -11.44
N LEU A 201 8.94 25.85 -11.99
CA LEU A 201 7.96 26.94 -12.09
C LEU A 201 6.97 26.57 -13.21
N LEU A 202 5.71 27.00 -13.03
CA LEU A 202 4.58 26.85 -13.96
C LEU A 202 4.96 27.10 -15.43
#